data_AF-A0AAV7QA79-F1
#
_entry.id   AF-A0AAV7QA79-F1
#
_cell.length_a   1.000
_cell.length_b   1.000
_cell.length_c   1.000
_cell.angle_alpha   90.00
_cell.angle_beta   90.00
_cell.angle_gamma   90.00
#
_symmetry.space_group_name_H-M   'P 1'
#
loop_
_entity.id
_entity.type
_entity.pdbx_description
1 polymer ?
#
loop_
_entity_poly.entity_id
_entity_poly.type
_entity_poly.pdbx_seq_one_letter_code
_entity_poly.pdbx_strand_id
1 'polypeptide(L)'
;MAENYSGHRTVDSFHNRESTPYSKQETSAGGAARSMVARVLKYRDRDTLLRVAREADLIMMDNVRVSLYPDYTLAVQRQRASFQALNKRLRAEGISYPLLFLARLCITDNQKVNFF
;
A
#
# COMPACT_ATOMS: atom_id res chain seq x y z
N MET A 1 6.32 -8.61 27.30
CA MET A 1 7.49 -7.74 27.05
C MET A 1 7.11 -6.79 25.94
N ALA A 2 6.77 -5.54 26.27
CA ALA A 2 6.41 -4.51 25.29
C ALA A 2 7.64 -3.63 25.10
N GLU A 3 8.27 -3.71 23.93
CA GLU A 3 9.42 -2.86 23.61
C GLU A 3 8.96 -1.41 23.46
N ASN A 4 9.69 -0.53 24.14
CA ASN A 4 9.49 0.91 24.16
C ASN A 4 9.79 1.52 22.79
N TYR A 5 8.77 1.87 22.01
CA TYR A 5 8.94 2.70 20.81
C TYR A 5 9.16 4.16 21.24
N SER A 6 10.42 4.48 21.56
CA SER A 6 10.89 5.84 21.84
C SER A 6 10.68 6.74 20.61
N GLY A 7 9.61 7.53 20.61
CA GLY A 7 9.67 8.99 20.60
C GLY A 7 10.26 9.73 19.40
N HIS A 8 10.57 9.11 18.26
CA HIS A 8 10.89 9.86 17.05
C HIS A 8 9.61 10.09 16.23
N ARG A 9 9.17 11.35 16.11
CA ARG A 9 8.05 11.72 15.22
C ARG A 9 8.42 11.33 13.80
N THR A 10 7.91 10.19 13.34
CA THR A 10 8.16 9.65 12.00
C THR A 10 7.20 10.22 10.96
N VAL A 11 6.04 10.72 11.39
CA VAL A 11 5.02 11.31 10.52
C VAL A 11 5.13 12.84 10.45
N ASP A 12 5.04 13.37 9.24
CA ASP A 12 5.02 14.80 8.93
C ASP A 12 3.60 15.38 9.06
N SER A 13 2.65 14.73 8.39
CA SER A 13 1.26 15.15 8.32
C SER A 13 0.32 13.95 8.18
N PHE A 14 -0.86 14.08 8.76
CA PHE A 14 -1.88 13.05 8.78
C PHE A 14 -3.25 13.71 8.56
N HIS A 15 -3.91 13.38 7.46
CA HIS A 15 -5.20 13.98 7.13
C HIS A 15 -6.11 12.98 6.43
N ASN A 16 -7.41 13.22 6.47
CA ASN A 16 -8.35 12.48 5.64
C ASN A 16 -8.07 12.80 4.17
N ARG A 17 -8.12 11.79 3.30
CA ARG A 17 -8.11 12.04 1.85
C ARG A 17 -9.34 12.88 1.52
N GLU A 18 -9.13 14.06 0.95
CA GLU A 18 -10.25 14.89 0.50
C GLU A 18 -11.06 14.10 -0.53
N SER A 19 -12.37 14.07 -0.34
CA SER A 19 -13.28 13.62 -1.38
C SER A 19 -13.07 14.49 -2.62
N THR A 20 -13.00 13.88 -3.81
CA THR A 20 -13.34 14.64 -5.02
C THR A 20 -14.67 15.37 -4.76
N PRO A 21 -14.87 16.62 -5.24
CA PRO A 21 -16.05 17.44 -4.91
C PRO A 21 -17.38 16.78 -5.32
N TYR A 22 -17.32 15.66 -6.05
CA TYR A 22 -18.46 14.85 -6.48
C TYR A 22 -18.83 13.68 -5.55
N SER A 23 -18.03 13.35 -4.52
CA SER A 23 -18.36 12.27 -3.57
C SER A 23 -18.35 12.77 -2.14
N LYS A 24 -19.38 13.54 -1.79
CA LYS A 24 -19.76 13.80 -0.41
C LYS A 24 -20.24 12.48 0.21
N GLN A 25 -19.32 11.62 0.64
CA GLN A 25 -19.66 10.50 1.53
C GLN A 25 -20.00 11.11 2.88
N GLU A 26 -21.27 11.51 3.02
CA GLU A 26 -21.90 11.73 4.31
C GLU A 26 -21.64 10.51 5.17
N THR A 27 -21.21 10.74 6.41
CA THR A 27 -21.08 9.72 7.44
C THR A 27 -22.48 9.25 7.83
N SER A 28 -23.16 8.57 6.92
CA SER A 28 -24.35 7.79 7.21
C SER A 28 -23.92 6.60 8.06
N ALA A 29 -24.73 6.19 9.03
CA ALA A 29 -24.46 5.14 10.02
C ALA A 29 -24.19 3.71 9.46
N GLY A 30 -23.81 3.59 8.20
CA GLY A 30 -23.32 2.39 7.52
C GLY A 30 -22.33 2.67 6.38
N GLY A 31 -21.74 3.87 6.31
CA GLY A 31 -20.74 4.23 5.29
C GLY A 31 -19.33 3.76 5.68
N ALA A 32 -18.57 3.23 4.71
CA ALA A 32 -17.18 2.82 4.94
C ALA A 32 -16.32 3.99 5.46
N ALA A 33 -15.45 3.71 6.44
CA ALA A 33 -14.52 4.70 6.98
C ALA A 33 -13.66 5.32 5.86
N ARG A 34 -13.46 6.64 5.90
CA ARG A 34 -12.65 7.35 4.91
C ARG A 34 -11.19 6.90 4.98
N SER A 35 -10.54 6.79 3.82
CA SER A 35 -9.10 6.55 3.76
C SER A 35 -8.32 7.74 4.33
N MET A 36 -7.35 7.45 5.19
CA MET A 36 -6.43 8.45 5.74
C MET A 36 -5.12 8.48 4.93
N VAL A 37 -4.56 9.67 4.73
CA VAL A 37 -3.26 9.87 4.07
C VAL A 37 -2.24 10.29 5.11
N ALA A 38 -1.19 9.49 5.23
CA ALA A 38 -0.07 9.73 6.12
C ALA A 38 1.17 10.09 5.30
N ARG A 39 1.70 11.30 5.49
CA ARG A 39 3.01 11.67 4.97
C ARG A 39 4.05 11.32 6.02
N VAL A 40 4.98 10.44 5.67
CA VAL A 40 6.09 10.03 6.53
C VAL A 40 7.31 10.87 6.18
N LEU A 41 7.99 11.41 7.20
CA LEU A 41 9.17 12.27 7.03
C LEU A 41 10.33 11.54 6.36
N LYS A 42 10.59 10.31 6.78
CA LYS A 42 11.70 9.49 6.28
C LYS A 42 11.20 8.45 5.28
N TYR A 43 11.74 8.47 4.07
CA TYR A 43 11.38 7.50 3.03
C TYR A 43 11.65 6.04 3.45
N ARG A 44 12.72 5.80 4.24
CA ARG A 44 13.08 4.47 4.75
C ARG A 44 12.03 3.92 5.70
N ASP A 45 11.50 4.77 6.58
CA ASP A 45 10.48 4.39 7.54
C ASP A 45 9.16 4.07 6.82
N ARG A 46 8.80 4.88 5.80
CA ARG A 46 7.66 4.62 4.91
C ARG A 46 7.80 3.25 4.23
N ASP A 47 8.96 2.96 3.64
CA ASP A 47 9.17 1.71 2.90
C ASP A 47 9.19 0.51 3.83
N THR A 48 9.75 0.66 5.03
CA THR A 48 9.72 -0.35 6.10
C THR A 48 8.29 -0.63 6.53
N LEU A 49 7.50 0.41 6.81
CA LEU A 49 6.09 0.28 7.18
C LEU A 49 5.29 -0.44 6.09
N LEU A 50 5.45 -0.04 4.83
CA LEU A 50 4.76 -0.67 3.70
C LEU A 50 5.25 -2.11 3.43
N ARG A 51 6.50 -2.43 3.76
CA ARG A 51 7.01 -3.80 3.66
C ARG A 51 6.38 -4.68 4.74
N VAL A 52 6.47 -4.26 6.00
CA VAL A 52 5.85 -4.96 7.14
C VAL A 52 4.35 -5.14 6.91
N ALA A 53 3.67 -4.13 6.38
CA ALA A 53 2.24 -4.23 6.09
C ALA A 53 1.87 -5.22 4.98
N ARG A 54 2.78 -5.50 4.04
CA ARG A 54 2.57 -6.52 2.99
C ARG A 54 2.89 -7.92 3.47
N GLU A 55 3.88 -8.04 4.36
CA GLU A 55 4.28 -9.30 4.98
C GLU A 55 3.29 -9.72 6.08
N ALA A 56 2.62 -8.76 6.72
CA ALA A 56 1.57 -9.02 7.68
C ALA A 56 0.26 -9.42 6.98
N ASP A 57 -0.25 -10.62 7.28
CA ASP A 57 -1.57 -11.06 6.81
C ASP A 57 -2.72 -10.25 7.42
N LEU A 58 -2.51 -9.75 8.65
CA LEU A 58 -3.50 -9.01 9.42
C LEU A 58 -2.83 -7.90 10.24
N ILE A 59 -3.36 -6.68 10.13
CA ILE A 59 -2.99 -5.54 10.98
C ILE A 59 -4.25 -5.09 11.72
N MET A 60 -4.17 -5.06 13.04
CA MET A 60 -5.27 -4.66 13.93
C MET A 60 -4.92 -3.36 14.64
N MET A 61 -5.85 -2.41 14.65
CA MET A 61 -5.76 -1.18 15.43
C MET A 61 -7.08 -1.00 16.16
N ASP A 62 -7.04 -0.92 17.50
CA ASP A 62 -8.24 -0.82 18.35
C ASP A 62 -9.34 -1.85 18.01
N ASN A 63 -8.92 -3.10 17.78
CA ASN A 63 -9.78 -4.22 17.38
C ASN A 63 -10.44 -4.07 15.98
N VAL A 64 -9.98 -3.12 15.18
CA VAL A 64 -10.40 -2.92 13.79
C VAL A 64 -9.29 -3.35 12.84
N ARG A 65 -9.65 -4.11 11.79
CA ARG A 65 -8.72 -4.48 10.73
C ARG A 65 -8.39 -3.25 9.89
N VAL A 66 -7.10 -2.95 9.76
CA VAL A 66 -6.60 -1.84 8.93
C VAL A 66 -5.68 -2.38 7.83
N SER A 67 -5.62 -1.64 6.72
CA SER A 67 -4.75 -1.94 5.59
C SER A 67 -3.94 -0.71 5.22
N LEU A 68 -2.66 -0.89 4.90
CA LEU A 68 -1.76 0.18 4.51
C LEU A 68 -1.35 0.01 3.05
N TYR A 69 -1.49 1.09 2.27
CA TYR A 69 -1.14 1.11 0.86
C TYR A 69 -0.30 2.35 0.52
N PRO A 70 0.63 2.25 -0.44
CA PRO A 70 1.31 3.43 -0.99
C PRO A 70 0.31 4.36 -1.68
N ASP A 71 0.51 5.67 -1.53
CA ASP A 71 -0.25 6.67 -2.29
C ASP A 71 0.38 6.88 -3.67
N TYR A 72 -0.37 6.51 -4.70
CA TYR A 72 0.04 6.60 -6.09
C TYR A 72 -0.83 7.62 -6.83
N THR A 73 -0.26 8.27 -7.84
CA THR A 73 -1.05 9.05 -8.79
C THR A 73 -1.99 8.13 -9.59
N LEU A 74 -3.08 8.68 -10.12
CA LEU A 74 -4.06 7.91 -10.90
C LEU A 74 -3.43 7.18 -12.09
N ALA A 75 -2.47 7.81 -12.78
CA ALA A 75 -1.76 7.21 -13.91
C ALA A 75 -1.00 5.94 -13.47
N VAL A 76 -0.27 6.01 -12.35
CA VAL A 76 0.47 4.86 -11.80
C VAL A 76 -0.49 3.79 -11.30
N GLN A 77 -1.61 4.15 -10.68
CA GLN A 77 -2.63 3.18 -10.26
C GLN A 77 -3.21 2.41 -11.46
N ARG A 78 -3.54 3.11 -12.55
CA ARG A 78 -4.03 2.48 -13.79
C ARG A 78 -2.99 1.55 -14.41
N GLN A 79 -1.73 1.97 -14.44
CA GLN A 79 -0.64 1.13 -14.94
C GLN A 79 -0.42 -0.10 -14.05
N ARG A 80 -0.54 0.01 -12.72
CA ARG A 80 -0.47 -1.16 -11.83
C ARG A 80 -1.66 -2.11 -12.05
N ALA A 81 -2.84 -1.55 -12.32
CA ALA A 81 -4.05 -2.33 -12.58
C ALA A 81 -3.97 -3.11 -13.90
N SER A 82 -3.27 -2.61 -14.93
CA SER A 82 -3.11 -3.35 -16.19
C SER A 82 -2.34 -4.67 -15.99
N PHE A 83 -1.41 -4.73 -15.03
CA PHE A 83 -0.70 -5.95 -14.67
C PHE A 83 -1.53 -6.91 -13.80
N GLN A 84 -2.74 -6.56 -13.36
CA GLN A 84 -3.51 -7.38 -12.40
C GLN A 84 -3.83 -8.78 -12.94
N ALA A 85 -4.20 -8.89 -14.22
CA ALA A 85 -4.47 -10.19 -14.85
C ALA A 85 -3.22 -11.06 -14.94
N LEU A 86 -2.08 -10.46 -15.29
CA LEU A 86 -0.79 -11.14 -15.36
C LEU A 86 -0.33 -11.60 -13.95
N ASN A 87 -0.43 -10.72 -12.96
CA ASN A 87 -0.11 -11.02 -11.56
C ASN A 87 -0.90 -12.22 -11.02
N LYS A 88 -2.19 -12.34 -11.38
CA LYS A 88 -3.01 -13.49 -10.99
C LYS A 88 -2.47 -14.81 -11.57
N ARG A 89 -2.05 -14.80 -12.84
CA ARG A 89 -1.46 -15.97 -13.50
C ARG A 89 -0.12 -16.35 -12.89
N LEU A 90 0.78 -15.37 -12.74
CA LEU A 90 2.09 -15.60 -12.12
C LEU A 90 1.97 -16.14 -10.68
N ARG A 91 0.97 -15.66 -9.92
CA ARG A 91 0.67 -16.21 -8.58
C ARG A 91 0.16 -17.64 -8.63
N ALA A 92 -0.68 -17.99 -9.59
CA ALA A 92 -1.19 -19.35 -9.76
C ALA A 92 -0.08 -20.34 -10.16
N GLU A 93 0.93 -19.86 -10.89
CA GLU A 93 2.11 -20.62 -11.30
C GLU A 93 3.23 -20.63 -10.24
N GLY A 94 3.07 -19.91 -9.12
CA GLY A 94 4.08 -19.84 -8.06
C GLY A 94 5.35 -19.06 -8.42
N ILE A 95 5.33 -18.27 -9.50
CA ILE A 95 6.46 -17.46 -9.95
C ILE A 95 6.56 -16.21 -9.09
N SER A 96 7.77 -15.80 -8.71
CA SER A 96 8.00 -14.54 -7.99
C SER A 96 8.00 -13.35 -8.95
N TYR A 97 7.17 -12.34 -8.67
CA TYR A 97 7.02 -11.17 -9.53
C TYR A 97 6.97 -9.84 -8.74
N PRO A 98 8.11 -9.27 -8.33
CA PRO A 98 8.09 -7.98 -7.65
C PRO A 98 7.59 -6.85 -8.58
N LEU A 99 6.63 -6.06 -8.11
CA LEU A 99 6.13 -4.87 -8.81
C LEU A 99 6.73 -3.59 -8.20
N LEU A 100 7.83 -3.12 -8.80
CA LEU A 100 8.63 -1.99 -8.33
C LEU A 100 7.90 -0.65 -8.46
N PHE A 101 8.39 0.36 -7.71
CA PHE A 101 7.82 1.70 -7.67
C PHE A 101 7.69 2.34 -9.07
N LEU A 102 6.58 3.05 -9.28
CA LEU A 102 5.97 3.49 -10.55
C LEU A 102 5.44 2.41 -11.52
N ALA A 103 5.27 1.16 -11.06
CA ALA A 103 4.64 0.06 -11.83
C ALA A 103 5.56 -0.63 -12.85
N ARG A 104 6.80 -0.94 -12.44
CA ARG A 104 7.71 -1.78 -13.22
C ARG A 104 7.61 -3.22 -12.74
N LEU A 105 7.11 -4.12 -13.58
CA LEU A 105 6.98 -5.53 -13.24
C LEU A 105 8.32 -6.22 -13.47
N CYS A 106 8.83 -6.89 -12.44
CA CYS A 106 10.03 -7.68 -12.50
C CYS A 106 9.64 -9.16 -12.50
N ILE A 107 10.10 -9.93 -13.48
CA ILE A 107 9.88 -11.38 -13.56
C ILE A 107 11.25 -12.05 -13.58
N THR A 108 11.45 -13.02 -12.69
CA THR A 108 12.64 -13.88 -12.70
C THR A 108 12.30 -15.17 -13.43
N ASP A 109 12.90 -15.37 -14.59
CA ASP A 109 12.76 -16.56 -15.40
C ASP A 109 14.15 -17.16 -15.66
N ASN A 110 14.36 -18.41 -15.26
CA ASN A 110 15.60 -19.17 -15.49
C ASN A 110 16.90 -18.38 -15.20
N GLN A 111 16.99 -17.77 -14.00
CA GLN A 111 18.09 -16.88 -13.54
C GLN A 111 18.25 -15.54 -14.28
N LYS A 112 17.37 -15.23 -15.23
CA LYS A 112 17.31 -13.93 -15.91
C LYS A 112 16.19 -13.07 -15.35
N VAL A 113 16.53 -11.83 -15.01
CA VAL A 113 15.58 -10.83 -14.54
C VAL A 113 15.11 -9.98 -15.72
N ASN A 114 13.80 -9.99 -15.98
CA ASN A 114 13.18 -9.19 -17.04
C ASN A 114 12.29 -8.10 -16.41
N PHE A 115 12.32 -6.90 -17.01
CA PHE A 115 11.53 -5.75 -16.55
C PHE A 115 10.51 -5.35 -17.63
N PHE A 116 9.28 -5.07 -17.20
CA PHE A 116 8.17 -4.63 -18.02
C PHE A 116 7.51 -3.37 -17.43
#